data_AF-A0AAE1ED98-F1
#
_entry.id   AF-A0AAE1ED98-F1
#
_cell.length_a   1.000
_cell.length_b   1.000
_cell.length_c   1.000
_cell.angle_alpha   90.00
_cell.angle_beta   90.00
_cell.angle_gamma   90.00
#
_symmetry.space_group_name_H-M   'P 1'
#
loop_
_entity.id
_entity.type
_entity.pdbx_description
1 polymer ?
#
loop_
_entity_poly.entity_id
_entity_poly.type
_entity_poly.pdbx_seq_one_letter_code
_entity_poly.pdbx_strand_id
1 'polypeptide(L)'
;MRRTGNIRYEADQGGDIRYEADQGDIRHETDQGDIRYETDQGDIRYETDQGDIRYEADQGDIRHEMDQGDIRYEADQGDIRHEADQGDIRHETDQGDIRYETDQGDIRYEADQGDIRYEAYQGDIRHETDQGDIRHETDQGDIRYEADQGDIRHETDQGDIRHETDQGDIRHEADQGDIRYEADQGDIKDMGARTREI
;
A
#
# COMPACT_ATOMS: atom_id res chain seq x y z
N MET A 1 1.71 -33.41 0.16
CA MET A 1 3.04 -33.59 -0.45
C MET A 1 3.56 -32.18 -0.53
N ARG A 2 4.49 -31.80 0.34
CA ARG A 2 4.90 -30.39 0.48
C ARG A 2 5.50 -29.94 -0.83
N ARG A 3 4.87 -29.00 -1.53
CA ARG A 3 5.47 -28.42 -2.73
C ARG A 3 6.42 -27.36 -2.24
N THR A 4 7.70 -27.55 -2.53
CA THR A 4 8.73 -26.54 -2.24
C THR A 4 9.47 -26.28 -3.54
N GLY A 5 9.65 -25.03 -3.94
CA GLY A 5 10.55 -24.71 -5.03
C GLY A 5 10.30 -23.37 -5.68
N ASN A 6 11.36 -22.57 -5.78
CA ASN A 6 11.30 -21.25 -6.38
C ASN A 6 10.98 -21.37 -7.88
N ILE A 7 10.15 -20.45 -8.38
CA ILE A 7 9.90 -20.26 -9.80
C ILE A 7 10.67 -19.05 -10.29
N ARG A 8 11.35 -19.25 -11.41
CA ARG A 8 11.84 -18.16 -12.24
C ARG A 8 11.22 -18.33 -13.62
N TYR A 9 10.49 -17.32 -14.06
CA TYR A 9 9.88 -17.27 -15.38
C TYR A 9 10.29 -15.96 -16.05
N GLU A 10 10.66 -16.04 -17.32
CA GLU A 10 11.02 -14.90 -18.15
C GLU A 10 10.37 -15.15 -19.51
N ALA A 11 9.46 -14.27 -19.95
CA ALA A 11 8.87 -14.38 -21.28
C ALA A 11 8.47 -13.02 -21.87
N ASP A 12 8.90 -12.79 -23.10
CA ASP A 12 8.72 -11.53 -23.81
C ASP A 12 7.30 -11.30 -24.40
N GLN A 13 6.34 -12.23 -24.30
CA GLN A 13 5.05 -12.12 -25.02
C GLN A 13 3.81 -12.40 -24.16
N GLY A 14 4.00 -12.38 -22.84
CA GLY A 14 2.95 -12.51 -21.85
C GLY A 14 2.66 -13.93 -21.38
N GLY A 15 2.04 -14.02 -20.21
CA GLY A 15 1.58 -15.28 -19.63
C GLY A 15 1.18 -15.15 -18.16
N ASP A 16 -0.04 -15.58 -17.84
CA ASP A 16 -0.49 -15.65 -16.46
C ASP A 16 0.28 -16.73 -15.69
N ILE A 17 0.75 -16.38 -14.50
CA ILE A 17 1.33 -17.33 -13.56
C ILE A 17 0.29 -17.70 -12.51
N ARG A 18 0.10 -19.00 -12.33
CA ARG A 18 -0.55 -19.53 -11.14
C ARG A 18 0.38 -20.49 -10.43
N TYR A 19 0.64 -20.23 -9.17
CA TYR A 19 1.47 -21.09 -8.34
C TYR A 19 0.86 -21.30 -6.96
N GLU A 20 0.99 -22.54 -6.49
CA GLU A 20 0.47 -23.02 -5.23
C GLU A 20 1.51 -24.00 -4.64
N ALA A 21 2.08 -23.65 -3.50
CA ALA A 21 3.10 -24.45 -2.82
C ALA A 21 3.12 -24.19 -1.31
N ASP A 22 3.87 -24.98 -0.54
CA ASP A 22 4.09 -24.69 0.88
C ASP A 22 5.18 -23.61 1.02
N GLN A 23 6.21 -23.65 0.15
CA GLN A 23 7.29 -22.68 0.15
C GLN A 23 7.87 -22.42 -1.24
N GLY A 24 8.25 -21.19 -1.53
CA GLY A 24 9.05 -20.84 -2.70
C GLY A 24 9.09 -19.34 -2.94
N ASP A 25 9.96 -18.85 -3.80
CA ASP A 25 9.88 -17.47 -4.28
C ASP A 25 9.46 -17.45 -5.75
N ILE A 26 8.78 -16.40 -6.20
CA ILE A 26 8.60 -16.10 -7.63
C ILE A 26 9.52 -14.96 -8.05
N ARG A 27 10.16 -15.16 -9.19
CA ARG A 27 10.68 -14.06 -10.01
C ARG A 27 10.09 -14.15 -11.40
N HIS A 28 9.44 -13.08 -11.82
CA HIS A 28 8.78 -13.00 -13.11
C HIS A 28 9.12 -11.68 -13.81
N GLU A 29 9.32 -11.73 -15.12
CA GLU A 29 9.54 -10.58 -16.00
C GLU A 29 8.78 -10.85 -17.31
N THR A 30 7.82 -9.99 -17.64
CA THR A 30 7.02 -10.14 -18.87
C THR A 30 6.32 -8.84 -19.27
N ASP A 31 6.10 -8.62 -20.57
CA ASP A 31 5.30 -7.47 -21.04
C ASP A 31 3.87 -7.48 -20.49
N GLN A 32 3.23 -8.66 -20.36
CA GLN A 32 1.83 -8.76 -19.91
C GLN A 32 1.53 -10.05 -19.11
N GLY A 33 0.76 -9.95 -18.03
CA GLY A 33 0.13 -11.13 -17.42
C GLY A 33 -0.17 -10.99 -15.95
N ASP A 34 -1.15 -11.77 -15.49
CA ASP A 34 -1.53 -11.77 -14.08
C ASP A 34 -0.70 -12.79 -13.29
N ILE A 35 -0.42 -12.47 -12.02
CA ILE A 35 0.13 -13.44 -11.07
C ILE A 35 -0.92 -13.80 -10.02
N ARG A 36 -1.08 -15.10 -9.78
CA ARG A 36 -1.79 -15.64 -8.62
C ARG A 36 -0.87 -16.57 -7.85
N TYR A 37 -0.61 -16.22 -6.60
CA TYR A 37 0.34 -16.89 -5.73
C TYR A 37 -0.29 -17.24 -4.40
N GLU A 38 -0.37 -18.54 -4.12
CA GLU A 38 -0.78 -19.08 -2.83
C GLU A 38 0.42 -19.85 -2.23
N THR A 39 0.92 -19.43 -1.07
CA THR A 39 2.04 -20.13 -0.39
C THR A 39 1.96 -20.05 1.13
N ASP A 40 2.53 -20.99 1.89
CA ASP A 40 2.71 -20.71 3.34
C ASP A 40 3.82 -19.65 3.51
N GLN A 41 4.93 -19.77 2.76
CA GLN A 41 6.05 -18.82 2.83
C GLN A 41 6.66 -18.53 1.47
N GLY A 42 6.88 -17.27 1.11
CA GLY A 42 7.55 -16.96 -0.16
C GLY A 42 7.47 -15.54 -0.69
N ASP A 43 8.56 -15.00 -1.21
CA ASP A 43 8.53 -13.65 -1.78
C ASP A 43 8.12 -13.64 -3.27
N ILE A 44 7.41 -12.59 -3.71
CA ILE A 44 7.28 -12.24 -5.13
C ILE A 44 8.22 -11.10 -5.49
N ARG A 45 8.92 -11.28 -6.61
CA ARG A 45 9.46 -10.16 -7.39
C ARG A 45 8.91 -10.23 -8.80
N TYR A 46 8.25 -9.16 -9.20
CA TYR A 46 7.63 -9.09 -10.51
C TYR A 46 8.01 -7.78 -11.21
N GLU A 47 8.14 -7.82 -12.53
CA GLU A 47 8.37 -6.67 -13.40
C GLU A 47 7.50 -6.90 -14.64
N THR A 48 6.54 -6.00 -14.91
CA THR A 48 5.65 -6.13 -16.07
C THR A 48 5.15 -4.81 -16.60
N ASP A 49 4.89 -4.69 -17.91
CA ASP A 49 4.21 -3.47 -18.38
C ASP A 49 2.74 -3.50 -17.92
N GLN A 50 2.06 -4.66 -17.99
CA GLN A 50 0.63 -4.76 -17.63
C GLN A 50 0.26 -6.06 -16.93
N GLY A 51 -0.35 -5.98 -15.75
CA GLY A 51 -0.98 -7.14 -15.13
C GLY A 51 -1.26 -6.99 -13.64
N ASP A 52 -2.19 -7.80 -13.14
CA ASP A 52 -2.57 -7.77 -11.72
C ASP A 52 -1.80 -8.83 -10.91
N ILE A 53 -1.50 -8.51 -9.65
CA ILE A 53 -0.99 -9.49 -8.67
C ILE A 53 -2.06 -9.83 -7.66
N ARG A 54 -2.22 -11.13 -7.39
CA ARG A 54 -2.91 -11.66 -6.20
C ARG A 54 -1.97 -12.56 -5.44
N TYR A 55 -1.75 -12.24 -4.18
CA TYR A 55 -0.86 -12.95 -3.28
C TYR A 55 -1.59 -13.28 -1.99
N GLU A 56 -1.62 -14.55 -1.65
CA GLU A 56 -2.19 -15.10 -0.42
C GLU A 56 -1.10 -15.95 0.26
N ALA A 57 -0.68 -15.58 1.46
CA ALA A 57 0.33 -16.36 2.19
C ALA A 57 0.28 -16.27 3.71
N ASP A 58 0.96 -17.16 4.45
CA ASP A 58 1.21 -16.86 5.88
C ASP A 58 2.32 -15.80 5.98
N GLN A 59 3.39 -15.92 5.18
CA GLN A 59 4.53 -14.97 5.21
C GLN A 59 5.16 -14.71 3.85
N GLY A 60 5.46 -13.45 3.53
CA GLY A 60 6.42 -13.10 2.46
C GLY A 60 6.16 -11.77 1.78
N ASP A 61 7.18 -11.16 1.20
CA ASP A 61 7.07 -9.80 0.67
C ASP A 61 6.71 -9.78 -0.82
N ILE A 62 6.04 -8.71 -1.26
CA ILE A 62 5.96 -8.35 -2.69
C ILE A 62 6.90 -7.19 -3.00
N ARG A 63 7.66 -7.33 -4.09
CA ARG A 63 8.27 -6.20 -4.78
C ARG A 63 7.85 -6.18 -6.24
N HIS A 64 7.31 -5.06 -6.68
CA HIS A 64 6.73 -4.95 -8.00
C HIS A 64 6.99 -3.59 -8.66
N GLU A 65 7.42 -3.64 -9.92
CA GLU A 65 7.55 -2.48 -10.82
C GLU A 65 6.65 -2.75 -12.03
N MET A 66 5.69 -1.86 -12.33
CA MET A 66 4.85 -2.02 -13.53
C MET A 66 4.38 -0.71 -14.15
N ASP A 67 4.01 -0.69 -15.44
CA ASP A 67 3.31 0.49 -15.97
C ASP A 67 1.86 0.50 -15.47
N GLN A 68 1.12 -0.62 -15.56
CA GLN A 68 -0.30 -0.67 -15.21
C GLN A 68 -0.76 -1.98 -14.55
N GLY A 69 -1.46 -1.87 -13.42
CA GLY A 69 -2.18 -3.01 -12.83
C GLY A 69 -2.45 -2.85 -11.34
N ASP A 70 -3.19 -3.79 -10.76
CA ASP A 70 -3.53 -3.75 -9.33
C ASP A 70 -2.79 -4.83 -8.52
N ILE A 71 -2.53 -4.54 -7.25
CA ILE A 71 -2.03 -5.54 -6.29
C ILE A 71 -3.10 -5.83 -5.25
N ARG A 72 -3.35 -7.12 -5.03
CA ARG A 72 -4.08 -7.63 -3.88
C ARG A 72 -3.20 -8.57 -3.09
N TYR A 73 -3.05 -8.28 -1.81
CA TYR A 73 -2.19 -9.01 -0.90
C TYR A 73 -2.97 -9.31 0.37
N GLU A 74 -2.94 -10.58 0.77
CA GLU A 74 -3.50 -11.08 2.02
C GLU A 74 -2.43 -11.98 2.67
N ALA A 75 -1.91 -11.60 3.84
CA ALA A 75 -1.01 -12.49 4.57
C ALA A 75 -0.97 -12.25 6.08
N ASP A 76 -0.50 -13.20 6.89
CA ASP A 76 -0.26 -12.89 8.31
C ASP A 76 0.90 -11.89 8.45
N GLN A 77 1.97 -12.03 7.65
CA GLN A 77 3.13 -11.14 7.69
C GLN A 77 3.74 -10.85 6.31
N GLY A 78 4.05 -9.58 6.04
CA GLY A 78 4.95 -9.21 4.94
C GLY A 78 4.67 -7.82 4.37
N ASP A 79 5.67 -7.29 3.68
CA ASP A 79 5.66 -5.93 3.15
C ASP A 79 5.30 -5.89 1.66
N ILE A 80 4.68 -4.79 1.20
CA ILE A 80 4.63 -4.44 -0.21
C ILE A 80 5.60 -3.30 -0.51
N ARG A 81 6.37 -3.45 -1.59
CA ARG A 81 6.99 -2.33 -2.29
C ARG A 81 6.53 -2.29 -3.73
N HIS A 82 5.96 -1.18 -4.11
CA HIS A 82 5.37 -1.03 -5.42
C HIS A 82 5.78 0.31 -6.06
N GLU A 83 6.13 0.27 -7.33
CA GLU A 83 6.38 1.42 -8.19
C GLU A 83 5.57 1.21 -9.48
N ALA A 84 4.69 2.16 -9.83
CA ALA A 84 3.92 2.05 -11.07
C ALA A 84 3.43 3.37 -11.68
N ASP A 85 3.19 3.42 -12.99
CA ASP A 85 2.48 4.56 -13.57
C ASP A 85 1.01 4.57 -13.11
N GLN A 86 0.32 3.42 -13.11
CA GLN A 86 -1.08 3.32 -12.68
C GLN A 86 -1.38 2.01 -11.92
N GLY A 87 -2.12 2.09 -10.82
CA GLY A 87 -2.58 0.90 -10.13
C GLY A 87 -3.20 1.14 -8.76
N ASP A 88 -4.02 0.21 -8.28
CA ASP A 88 -4.47 0.22 -6.88
C ASP A 88 -3.75 -0.85 -6.05
N ILE A 89 -3.50 -0.57 -4.77
CA ILE A 89 -3.08 -1.58 -3.80
C ILE A 89 -4.20 -1.86 -2.81
N ARG A 90 -4.44 -3.16 -2.58
CA ARG A 90 -5.18 -3.66 -1.41
C ARG A 90 -4.29 -4.60 -0.62
N HIS A 91 -4.10 -4.30 0.65
CA HIS A 91 -3.24 -5.05 1.55
C HIS A 91 -3.98 -5.34 2.85
N GLU A 92 -4.17 -6.61 3.15
CA GLU A 92 -4.75 -7.10 4.39
C GLU A 92 -3.68 -7.94 5.08
N THR A 93 -3.23 -7.55 6.27
CA THR A 93 -2.17 -8.27 6.98
C THR A 93 -2.30 -8.21 8.49
N ASP A 94 -1.75 -9.14 9.27
CA ASP A 94 -1.56 -8.85 10.70
C ASP A 94 -0.38 -7.88 10.89
N GLN A 95 0.71 -8.07 10.13
CA GLN A 95 1.92 -7.22 10.24
C GLN A 95 2.59 -6.96 8.88
N GLY A 96 2.80 -5.70 8.52
CA GLY A 96 3.65 -5.38 7.36
C GLY A 96 3.50 -3.96 6.82
N ASP A 97 4.52 -3.43 6.17
CA ASP A 97 4.49 -2.06 5.67
C ASP A 97 4.13 -1.98 4.18
N ILE A 98 3.52 -0.87 3.75
CA ILE A 98 3.45 -0.50 2.33
C ILE A 98 4.43 0.62 2.02
N ARG A 99 5.15 0.47 0.92
CA ARG A 99 5.76 1.58 0.18
C ARG A 99 5.25 1.60 -1.23
N TYR A 100 4.59 2.68 -1.61
CA TYR A 100 4.00 2.80 -2.94
C TYR A 100 4.31 4.15 -3.57
N GLU A 101 4.88 4.11 -4.77
CA GLU A 101 5.18 5.27 -5.60
C GLU A 101 4.41 5.12 -6.92
N THR A 102 3.55 6.09 -7.25
CA THR A 102 2.76 6.00 -8.49
C THR A 102 2.37 7.34 -9.11
N ASP A 103 2.13 7.40 -10.42
CA ASP A 103 1.46 8.58 -10.98
C ASP A 103 -0.03 8.59 -10.58
N GLN A 104 -0.74 7.45 -10.65
CA GLN A 104 -2.17 7.39 -10.34
C GLN A 104 -2.57 6.06 -9.66
N GLY A 105 -3.10 6.13 -8.44
CA GLY A 105 -3.51 4.92 -7.73
C GLY A 105 -4.14 5.16 -6.37
N ASP A 106 -4.89 4.20 -5.85
CA ASP A 106 -5.38 4.25 -4.46
C ASP A 106 -4.71 3.17 -3.60
N ILE A 107 -4.55 3.44 -2.30
CA ILE A 107 -4.22 2.41 -1.30
C ILE A 107 -5.42 2.12 -0.42
N ARG A 108 -5.68 0.83 -0.20
CA ARG A 108 -6.47 0.34 0.93
C ARG A 108 -5.63 -0.63 1.75
N TYR A 109 -5.45 -0.32 3.01
CA TYR A 109 -4.65 -1.10 3.93
C TYR A 109 -5.44 -1.34 5.21
N GLU A 110 -5.49 -2.61 5.61
CA GLU A 110 -6.09 -3.08 6.86
C GLU A 110 -5.07 -3.97 7.57
N ALA A 111 -4.70 -3.64 8.81
CA ALA A 111 -3.79 -4.48 9.57
C ALA A 111 -3.87 -4.35 11.10
N ASP A 112 -3.26 -5.27 11.84
CA ASP A 112 -2.99 -4.99 13.27
C ASP A 112 -1.80 -4.03 13.42
N GLN A 113 -0.73 -4.21 12.63
CA GLN A 113 0.47 -3.35 12.70
C GLN A 113 1.08 -3.07 11.33
N GLY A 114 1.42 -1.82 11.05
CA GLY A 114 2.27 -1.47 9.92
C GLY A 114 2.06 -0.05 9.41
N ASP A 115 3.09 0.47 8.74
CA ASP A 115 3.14 1.83 8.26
C ASP A 115 2.84 1.90 6.74
N ILE A 116 2.26 3.02 6.29
CA ILE A 116 2.22 3.37 4.87
C ILE A 116 3.20 4.51 4.59
N ARG A 117 3.97 4.33 3.51
CA ARG A 117 4.58 5.45 2.77
C ARG A 117 4.04 5.49 1.35
N TYR A 118 3.44 6.61 0.99
CA TYR A 118 2.87 6.83 -0.32
C TYR A 118 3.31 8.15 -0.94
N GLU A 119 3.71 8.08 -2.20
CA GLU A 119 4.08 9.23 -3.02
C GLU A 119 3.36 9.09 -4.36
N ALA A 120 2.50 10.06 -4.71
CA ALA A 120 1.81 9.98 -6.00
C ALA A 120 1.39 11.31 -6.59
N TYR A 121 1.16 11.37 -7.91
CA TYR A 121 0.53 12.55 -8.50
C TYR A 121 -0.97 12.61 -8.16
N GLN A 122 -1.68 11.48 -8.24
CA GLN A 122 -3.09 11.39 -7.83
C GLN A 122 -3.37 10.09 -7.08
N GLY A 123 -4.10 10.17 -5.96
CA GLY A 123 -4.50 8.97 -5.25
C GLY A 123 -5.01 9.15 -3.85
N ASP A 124 -5.98 8.34 -3.46
CA ASP A 124 -6.52 8.32 -2.11
C ASP A 124 -5.88 7.22 -1.25
N ILE A 125 -5.78 7.47 0.06
CA ILE A 125 -5.46 6.43 1.06
C ILE A 125 -6.64 6.14 1.96
N ARG A 126 -6.85 4.83 2.19
CA ARG A 126 -7.60 4.31 3.34
C ARG A 126 -6.71 3.38 4.15
N HIS A 127 -6.53 3.71 5.42
CA HIS A 127 -5.72 2.96 6.36
C HIS A 127 -6.51 2.70 7.63
N GLU A 128 -6.70 1.43 7.95
CA GLU A 128 -7.31 0.96 9.18
C GLU A 128 -6.27 0.08 9.89
N THR A 129 -5.80 0.50 11.07
CA THR A 129 -4.78 -0.26 11.81
C THR A 129 -4.94 -0.19 13.32
N ASP A 130 -4.50 -1.17 14.09
CA ASP A 130 -4.33 -0.93 15.54
C ASP A 130 -3.11 0.00 15.77
N GLN A 131 -1.99 -0.23 15.07
CA GLN A 131 -0.77 0.57 15.22
C GLN A 131 -0.04 0.81 13.90
N GLY A 132 0.21 2.08 13.54
CA GLY A 132 1.10 2.39 12.43
C GLY A 132 0.95 3.80 11.88
N ASP A 133 2.00 4.35 11.30
CA ASP A 133 2.03 5.72 10.80
C ASP A 133 1.68 5.80 9.30
N ILE A 134 1.13 6.94 8.86
CA ILE A 134 1.10 7.31 7.44
C ILE A 134 2.11 8.42 7.14
N ARG A 135 2.81 8.26 6.02
CA ARG A 135 3.45 9.35 5.29
C ARG A 135 2.91 9.42 3.87
N HIS A 136 2.31 10.54 3.53
CA HIS A 136 1.63 10.76 2.25
C HIS A 136 2.11 12.06 1.62
N GLU A 137 2.54 11.99 0.37
CA GLU A 137 2.92 13.13 -0.46
C GLU A 137 2.17 13.03 -1.79
N THR A 138 1.26 13.95 -2.08
CA THR A 138 0.53 13.93 -3.36
C THR A 138 0.12 15.29 -3.90
N ASP A 139 0.00 15.43 -5.22
CA ASP A 139 -0.63 16.64 -5.77
C ASP A 139 -2.15 16.63 -5.52
N GLN A 140 -2.83 15.48 -5.64
CA GLN A 140 -4.27 15.38 -5.37
C GLN A 140 -4.67 14.06 -4.73
N GLY A 141 -5.29 14.09 -3.56
CA GLY A 141 -5.74 12.87 -2.90
C GLY A 141 -6.25 13.06 -1.49
N ASP A 142 -7.29 12.31 -1.15
CA ASP A 142 -7.85 12.29 0.20
C ASP A 142 -7.20 11.21 1.06
N ILE A 143 -7.04 11.49 2.36
CA ILE A 143 -6.64 10.48 3.34
C ILE A 143 -7.79 10.20 4.28
N ARG A 144 -8.11 8.92 4.45
CA ARG A 144 -8.86 8.42 5.60
C ARG A 144 -8.01 7.45 6.41
N TYR A 145 -7.84 7.77 7.68
CA TYR A 145 -7.09 6.97 8.62
C TYR A 145 -7.88 6.74 9.90
N GLU A 146 -7.90 5.50 10.34
CA GLU A 146 -8.57 5.03 11.54
C GLU A 146 -7.59 4.11 12.28
N ALA A 147 -7.17 4.49 13.49
CA ALA A 147 -6.27 3.63 14.26
C ALA A 147 -6.28 3.83 15.77
N ASP A 148 -5.96 2.79 16.55
CA ASP A 148 -5.74 2.97 17.99
C ASP A 148 -4.52 3.88 18.24
N GLN A 149 -3.40 3.65 17.53
CA GLN A 149 -2.19 4.46 17.67
C GLN A 149 -1.48 4.73 16.34
N GLY A 150 -1.10 5.98 16.09
CA GLY A 150 -0.16 6.31 15.03
C GLY A 150 -0.30 7.74 14.52
N ASP A 151 0.77 8.23 13.90
CA ASP A 151 0.88 9.60 13.41
C ASP A 151 0.56 9.69 11.91
N ILE A 152 -0.02 10.82 11.49
CA ILE A 152 -0.06 11.21 10.08
C ILE A 152 0.95 12.30 9.79
N ARG A 153 1.69 12.12 8.68
CA ARG A 153 2.34 13.22 7.96
C ARG A 153 1.80 13.28 6.55
N HIS A 154 1.17 14.39 6.22
CA HIS A 154 0.55 14.61 4.92
C HIS A 154 1.02 15.93 4.30
N GLU A 155 1.49 15.85 3.07
CA GLU A 155 1.81 17.00 2.22
C GLU A 155 1.01 16.88 0.93
N THR A 156 0.12 17.84 0.65
CA THR A 156 -0.64 17.84 -0.61
C THR A 156 -0.97 19.21 -1.18
N ASP A 157 -1.10 19.33 -2.50
CA ASP A 157 -1.70 20.52 -3.10
C ASP A 157 -3.21 20.56 -2.85
N GLN A 158 -3.94 19.44 -3.03
CA GLN A 158 -5.39 19.37 -2.88
C GLN A 158 -5.87 18.03 -2.30
N GLY A 159 -6.50 18.06 -1.13
CA GLY A 159 -7.10 16.84 -0.56
C GLY A 159 -7.63 17.03 0.85
N ASP A 160 -8.66 16.27 1.19
CA ASP A 160 -9.23 16.24 2.53
C ASP A 160 -8.52 15.19 3.40
N ILE A 161 -8.31 15.50 4.68
CA ILE A 161 -7.89 14.50 5.67
C ILE A 161 -9.04 14.20 6.61
N ARG A 162 -9.27 12.91 6.85
CA ARG A 162 -10.03 12.42 7.99
C ARG A 162 -9.20 11.45 8.81
N HIS A 163 -8.94 11.81 10.06
CA HIS A 163 -8.10 11.05 10.98
C HIS A 163 -8.85 10.80 12.29
N GLU A 164 -9.05 9.53 12.62
CA GLU A 164 -9.71 9.07 13.83
C GLU A 164 -8.72 8.18 14.60
N THR A 165 -8.32 8.58 15.81
CA THR A 165 -7.37 7.79 16.60
C THR A 165 -7.53 7.91 18.11
N ASP A 166 -7.15 6.89 18.89
CA ASP A 166 -7.01 7.06 20.34
C ASP A 166 -5.77 7.90 20.68
N GLN A 167 -4.62 7.64 20.02
CA GLN A 167 -3.36 8.35 20.25
C GLN A 167 -2.56 8.59 18.97
N GLY A 168 -2.36 9.85 18.60
CA GLY A 168 -1.51 10.16 17.45
C GLY A 168 -1.52 11.62 17.04
N ASP A 169 -0.40 12.11 16.54
CA ASP A 169 -0.25 13.47 16.04
C ASP A 169 -0.57 13.56 14.54
N ILE A 170 -1.12 14.70 14.11
CA ILE A 170 -1.18 15.04 12.68
C ILE A 170 -0.20 16.16 12.39
N ARG A 171 0.60 15.98 11.33
CA ARG A 171 1.29 17.07 10.64
C ARG A 171 0.78 17.16 9.22
N HIS A 172 0.22 18.31 8.89
CA HIS A 172 -0.34 18.54 7.57
C HIS A 172 0.21 19.82 6.96
N GLU A 173 0.52 19.75 5.67
CA GLU A 173 0.80 20.91 4.82
C GLU A 173 -0.03 20.77 3.55
N ALA A 174 -1.03 21.65 3.37
CA ALA A 174 -1.74 21.71 2.10
C ALA A 174 -2.13 23.11 1.65
N ASP A 175 -2.28 23.23 0.33
CA ASP A 175 -2.79 24.41 -0.33
C ASP A 175 -4.32 24.50 -0.27
N GLN A 176 -5.03 23.37 -0.46
CA GLN A 176 -6.50 23.26 -0.38
C GLN A 176 -6.97 21.94 0.22
N GLY A 177 -8.03 21.98 1.02
CA GLY A 177 -8.63 20.81 1.64
C GLY A 177 -9.16 21.10 3.05
N ASP A 178 -10.04 20.24 3.54
CA ASP A 178 -10.52 20.26 4.92
C ASP A 178 -9.83 19.15 5.75
N ILE A 179 -9.47 19.47 6.99
CA ILE A 179 -8.96 18.49 7.96
C ILE A 179 -10.05 18.22 8.99
N ARG A 180 -10.36 16.94 9.20
CA ARG A 180 -11.16 16.45 10.33
C ARG A 180 -10.32 15.51 11.18
N TYR A 181 -10.18 15.85 12.45
CA TYR A 181 -9.42 15.08 13.41
C TYR A 181 -10.26 14.81 14.63
N GLU A 182 -10.36 13.54 14.99
CA GLU A 182 -11.02 13.07 16.20
C GLU A 182 -9.99 12.21 16.94
N ALA A 183 -9.54 12.68 18.12
CA ALA A 183 -8.65 11.88 18.96
C ALA A 183 -8.81 12.08 20.45
N ASP A 184 -8.49 11.03 21.21
CA ASP A 184 -8.41 11.06 22.67
C ASP A 184 -7.14 11.78 23.15
N GLN A 185 -6.00 11.55 22.48
CA GLN A 185 -4.71 12.20 22.74
C GLN A 185 -3.92 12.46 21.45
N GLY A 186 -3.28 13.63 21.38
CA GLY A 186 -2.43 14.03 20.26
C GLY A 186 -2.65 15.49 19.89
N ASP A 187 -1.75 16.03 19.07
CA ASP A 187 -1.81 17.39 18.58
C ASP A 187 -1.95 17.43 17.04
N ILE A 188 -2.72 18.40 16.53
CA ILE A 188 -2.68 18.77 15.11
C ILE A 188 -1.68 19.92 14.94
N LYS A 189 -0.79 19.76 13.97
CA LYS A 189 0.02 20.86 13.46
C LYS A 189 -0.24 21.06 11.96
N ASP A 190 -0.99 22.11 11.67
CA ASP A 190 -1.15 22.62 10.31
C ASP A 190 -0.01 23.60 9.96
N MET A 191 0.65 23.36 8.84
CA MET A 191 1.70 24.20 8.27
C MET A 191 1.28 24.86 6.95
N GLY A 192 0.05 24.62 6.48
CA GLY A 192 -0.52 25.14 5.24
C GLY A 192 -1.06 26.58 5.36
N ALA A 193 -1.45 27.15 4.21
CA ALA A 193 -1.76 28.58 4.13
C ALA A 193 -3.16 28.99 4.65
N ARG A 194 -4.12 28.06 4.82
CA ARG A 194 -5.49 28.35 5.29
C ARG A 194 -6.22 27.09 5.81
N THR A 195 -6.38 26.94 7.12
CA THR A 195 -7.31 25.93 7.67
C THR A 195 -8.44 26.56 8.44
N ARG A 196 -9.64 25.98 8.29
CA ARG A 196 -10.84 26.29 9.08
C ARG A 196 -11.12 25.09 9.97
N GLU A 197 -10.76 25.18 11.25
CA GLU A 197 -11.18 24.20 12.25
C GLU A 197 -12.71 24.25 12.41
N ILE A 198 -13.39 23.09 12.43
CA ILE A 198 -14.81 22.95 12.80
C ILE A 198 -14.90 22.27 14.17
#